data_AF-A0A942HWB9-F1
#
_entry.id   AF-A0A942HWB9-F1
#
_cell.length_a   1.000
_cell.length_b   1.000
_cell.length_c   1.000
_cell.angle_alpha   90.00
_cell.angle_beta   90.00
_cell.angle_gamma   90.00
#
_symmetry.space_group_name_H-M   'P 1'
#
loop_
_entity.id
_entity.type
_entity.pdbx_description
1 polymer ?
#
loop_
_entity_poly.entity_id
_entity_poly.type
_entity_poly.pdbx_seq_one_letter_code
_entity_poly.pdbx_strand_id
1 'polypeptide(L)'
;MRYFLMLSSFIVLSCASFSGNSRGDSFQFEHLSKLNIGITTEQDVIGLFGSPTSMEEKQGYYTFTYIDSKTAFQRVTLNFASETHKLSGFVWLPKQGEKETSLEDVKQSFRNSHFEERRVFGKNPHMILEVVSYVDNKSGITIKLNSDGKSVEAIAMYDVGNRLPTSDNKNEQIPYTFGDELKASK
;
A
#
# COMPACT_ATOMS: atom_id res chain seq x y z
N MET A 1 -0.61 -12.24 67.33
CA MET A 1 -1.05 -12.30 65.92
C MET A 1 -0.79 -10.96 65.25
N ARG A 2 0.08 -10.93 64.24
CA ARG A 2 0.13 -9.88 63.20
C ARG A 2 1.07 -10.38 62.10
N TYR A 3 0.47 -10.97 61.07
CA TYR A 3 1.16 -11.39 59.85
C TYR A 3 1.44 -10.13 59.01
N PHE A 4 2.71 -9.87 58.71
CA PHE A 4 3.12 -8.83 57.76
C PHE A 4 3.38 -9.52 56.43
N LEU A 5 2.39 -9.53 55.54
CA LEU A 5 2.51 -9.97 54.16
C LEU A 5 3.17 -8.85 53.36
N MET A 6 4.47 -8.97 53.06
CA MET A 6 5.08 -8.21 51.98
C MET A 6 4.74 -8.88 50.65
N LEU A 7 3.78 -8.30 49.94
CA LEU A 7 3.43 -8.64 48.56
C LEU A 7 4.52 -8.05 47.65
N SER A 8 5.47 -8.89 47.21
CA SER A 8 6.47 -8.51 46.22
C SER A 8 5.82 -8.50 44.83
N SER A 9 5.48 -7.30 44.35
CA SER A 9 5.04 -7.09 42.98
C SER A 9 6.25 -7.16 42.05
N PHE A 10 6.47 -8.32 41.44
CA PHE A 10 7.32 -8.45 40.25
C PHE A 10 6.63 -7.73 39.09
N ILE A 11 7.06 -6.49 38.81
CA ILE A 11 6.75 -5.80 37.56
C ILE A 11 7.59 -6.47 36.48
N VAL A 12 6.97 -7.37 35.72
CA VAL A 12 7.57 -7.95 34.52
C VAL A 12 7.56 -6.86 33.46
N LEU A 13 8.67 -6.12 33.35
CA LEU A 13 8.91 -5.20 32.26
C LEU A 13 9.22 -6.04 31.01
N SER A 14 8.18 -6.48 30.31
CA SER A 14 8.31 -7.10 29.00
C SER A 14 8.77 -6.04 28.00
N CYS A 15 10.09 -5.90 27.83
CA CYS A 15 10.66 -5.27 26.65
C CYS A 15 10.29 -6.13 25.45
N ALA A 16 9.26 -5.72 24.71
CA ALA A 16 9.08 -6.17 23.35
C ALA A 16 10.25 -5.63 22.53
N SER A 17 11.31 -6.43 22.38
CA SER A 17 12.40 -6.17 21.47
C SER A 17 11.85 -6.30 20.04
N PHE A 18 11.26 -5.22 19.55
CA PHE A 18 10.87 -5.10 18.16
C PHE A 18 12.16 -4.90 17.36
N SER A 19 12.63 -5.94 16.66
CA SER A 19 13.77 -5.81 15.77
C SER A 19 13.35 -4.92 14.61
N GLY A 20 13.73 -3.64 14.66
CA GLY A 20 13.55 -2.73 13.54
C GLY A 20 14.32 -3.28 12.35
N ASN A 21 13.60 -3.62 11.27
CA ASN A 21 14.24 -3.93 10.01
C ASN A 21 15.06 -2.70 9.57
N SER A 22 16.32 -2.97 9.23
CA SER A 22 17.19 -2.04 8.54
C SER A 22 16.47 -1.46 7.31
N ARG A 23 16.64 -0.15 7.11
CA ARG A 23 16.11 0.63 5.98
C ARG A 23 15.92 -0.20 4.71
N GLY A 24 14.66 -0.35 4.26
CA GLY A 24 14.35 -0.79 2.91
C GLY A 24 14.72 -2.23 2.55
N ASP A 25 14.86 -3.12 3.54
CA ASP A 25 14.96 -4.56 3.27
C ASP A 25 13.56 -5.13 2.95
N SER A 26 13.38 -5.59 1.70
CA SER A 26 12.27 -6.39 1.13
C SER A 26 10.96 -6.37 1.94
N PHE A 27 9.99 -5.58 1.46
CA PHE A 27 8.67 -5.50 2.08
C PHE A 27 7.72 -6.51 1.43
N GLN A 28 7.30 -7.51 2.19
CA GLN A 28 6.36 -8.54 1.72
C GLN A 28 4.93 -8.01 1.68
N PHE A 29 4.10 -8.60 0.80
CA PHE A 29 2.69 -8.20 0.68
C PHE A 29 1.92 -8.34 2.00
N GLU A 30 2.29 -9.32 2.81
CA GLU A 30 1.68 -9.55 4.11
C GLU A 30 1.73 -8.29 5.01
N HIS A 31 2.80 -7.50 4.94
CA HIS A 31 2.90 -6.26 5.72
C HIS A 31 1.89 -5.21 5.25
N LEU A 32 1.66 -5.11 3.93
CA LEU A 32 0.69 -4.19 3.35
C LEU A 32 -0.75 -4.61 3.69
N SER A 33 -1.02 -5.92 3.75
CA SER A 33 -2.33 -6.44 4.14
C SER A 33 -2.75 -6.09 5.58
N LYS A 34 -1.80 -5.69 6.43
CA LYS A 34 -2.03 -5.26 7.82
C LYS A 34 -2.39 -3.77 7.93
N LEU A 35 -2.24 -3.01 6.85
CA LEU A 35 -2.54 -1.58 6.84
C LEU A 35 -4.05 -1.34 6.70
N ASN A 36 -4.58 -0.45 7.54
CA ASN A 36 -5.97 -0.06 7.54
C ASN A 36 -6.08 1.44 7.28
N ILE A 37 -6.69 1.79 6.14
CA ILE A 37 -6.96 3.17 5.77
C ILE A 37 -7.83 3.85 6.85
N GLY A 38 -7.49 5.09 7.19
CA GLY A 38 -8.17 5.89 8.22
C GLY A 38 -7.89 5.46 9.66
N ILE A 39 -7.04 4.44 9.87
CA ILE A 39 -6.68 3.93 11.20
C ILE A 39 -5.16 3.93 11.38
N THR A 40 -4.43 3.33 10.45
CA THR A 40 -2.97 3.18 10.52
C THR A 40 -2.28 4.53 10.56
N THR A 41 -1.37 4.69 11.51
CA THR A 41 -0.57 5.89 11.70
C THR A 41 0.80 5.78 11.03
N GLU A 42 1.49 6.92 10.89
CA GLU A 42 2.89 6.96 10.45
C GLU A 42 3.80 6.08 11.33
N GLN A 43 3.55 6.05 12.64
CA GLN A 43 4.35 5.28 13.59
C GLN A 43 4.15 3.77 13.43
N ASP A 44 2.92 3.31 13.16
CA ASP A 44 2.63 1.91 12.86
C ASP A 44 3.41 1.45 11.61
N VAL A 45 3.42 2.30 10.59
CA VAL A 45 4.14 2.05 9.33
C VAL A 45 5.64 2.01 9.55
N ILE A 46 6.21 2.95 10.32
CA ILE A 46 7.64 2.94 10.64
C ILE A 46 7.99 1.69 11.46
N GLY A 47 7.08 1.22 12.32
CA GLY A 47 7.21 -0.07 12.98
C GLY A 47 7.30 -1.22 11.96
N LEU A 48 6.37 -1.30 11.01
CA LEU A 48 6.31 -2.42 10.05
C LEU A 48 7.44 -2.42 9.02
N PHE A 49 7.79 -1.25 8.48
CA PHE A 49 8.66 -1.12 7.32
C PHE A 49 10.02 -0.48 7.63
N GLY A 50 10.22 -0.02 8.86
CA GLY A 50 11.34 0.84 9.21
C GLY A 50 11.18 2.26 8.65
N SER A 51 12.27 3.02 8.65
CA SER A 51 12.28 4.38 8.12
C SER A 51 12.09 4.39 6.59
N PRO A 52 11.29 5.31 6.05
CA PRO A 52 11.10 5.43 4.61
C PRO A 52 12.40 5.83 3.90
N THR A 53 12.47 5.51 2.61
CA THR A 53 13.55 5.94 1.70
C THR A 53 13.48 7.45 1.49
N SER A 54 12.26 7.98 1.29
CA SER A 54 12.00 9.43 1.22
C SER A 54 10.66 9.79 1.86
N MET A 55 10.56 11.04 2.28
CA MET A 55 9.36 11.66 2.83
C MET A 55 9.12 12.99 2.12
N GLU A 56 7.90 13.20 1.64
CA GLU A 56 7.48 14.45 1.02
C GLU A 56 6.22 14.97 1.71
N GLU A 57 6.12 16.29 1.87
CA GLU A 57 4.91 16.96 2.34
C GLU A 57 4.40 17.86 1.22
N LYS A 58 3.14 17.67 0.84
CA LYS A 58 2.43 18.54 -0.10
C LYS A 58 1.07 18.86 0.46
N GLN A 59 0.75 20.16 0.51
CA GLN A 59 -0.50 20.76 1.00
C GLN A 59 -1.61 19.75 1.31
N GLY A 60 -1.67 19.33 2.59
CA GLY A 60 -2.70 18.45 3.13
C GLY A 60 -2.31 16.97 3.25
N TYR A 61 -1.16 16.55 2.74
CA TYR A 61 -0.69 15.16 2.82
C TYR A 61 0.81 15.01 3.08
N TYR A 62 1.16 13.93 3.78
CA TYR A 62 2.51 13.38 3.88
C TYR A 62 2.61 12.11 3.05
N THR A 63 3.69 11.97 2.28
CA THR A 63 3.95 10.79 1.46
C THR A 63 5.22 10.11 1.94
N PHE A 64 5.13 8.85 2.34
CA PHE A 64 6.28 8.01 2.63
C PHE A 64 6.52 7.10 1.43
N THR A 65 7.75 7.10 0.93
CA THR A 65 8.16 6.21 -0.16
C THR A 65 9.19 5.21 0.35
N TYR A 66 8.94 3.95 0.08
CA TYR A 66 9.84 2.83 0.35
C TYR A 66 10.26 2.22 -0.98
N ILE A 67 11.56 2.12 -1.20
CA ILE A 67 12.15 1.51 -2.40
C ILE A 67 13.08 0.39 -1.95
N ASP A 68 12.92 -0.79 -2.52
CA ASP A 68 13.87 -1.88 -2.31
C ASP A 68 15.21 -1.52 -2.96
N SER A 69 16.21 -1.33 -2.12
CA SER A 69 17.56 -0.95 -2.54
C SER A 69 18.27 -2.00 -3.41
N LYS A 70 17.82 -3.26 -3.39
CA LYS A 70 18.48 -4.37 -4.10
C LYS A 70 17.98 -4.54 -5.52
N THR A 71 16.72 -4.21 -5.77
CA THR A 71 16.09 -4.43 -7.08
C THR A 71 15.62 -3.15 -7.75
N ALA A 72 15.36 -2.07 -7.02
CA ALA A 72 14.75 -0.82 -7.49
C ALA A 72 13.38 -0.98 -8.21
N PHE A 73 12.89 -2.21 -8.40
CA PHE A 73 11.61 -2.53 -9.03
C PHE A 73 10.47 -2.66 -8.03
N GLN A 74 10.79 -2.91 -6.75
CA GLN A 74 9.79 -2.94 -5.68
C GLN A 74 9.66 -1.56 -5.03
N ARG A 75 8.44 -1.01 -4.99
CA ARG A 75 8.13 0.29 -4.39
C ARG A 75 6.81 0.27 -3.65
N VAL A 76 6.77 0.90 -2.48
CA VAL A 76 5.52 1.26 -1.79
C VAL A 76 5.48 2.78 -1.60
N THR A 77 4.35 3.38 -1.97
CA THR A 77 4.04 4.78 -1.70
C THR A 77 2.83 4.83 -0.77
N LEU A 78 2.99 5.44 0.41
CA LEU A 78 1.95 5.58 1.42
C LEU A 78 1.61 7.07 1.59
N ASN A 79 0.33 7.42 1.55
CA ASN A 79 -0.14 8.77 1.77
C ASN A 79 -0.86 8.87 3.11
N PHE A 80 -0.56 9.90 3.88
CA PHE A 80 -1.19 10.20 5.16
C PHE A 80 -1.82 11.59 5.08
N ALA A 81 -3.04 11.73 5.60
CA ALA A 81 -3.69 13.04 5.68
C ALA A 81 -3.03 13.88 6.78
N SER A 82 -2.52 15.07 6.45
CA SER A 82 -1.73 15.88 7.38
C SER A 82 -2.49 16.32 8.62
N GLU A 83 -3.82 16.47 8.52
CA GLU A 83 -4.64 16.88 9.67
C GLU A 83 -4.82 15.76 10.71
N THR A 84 -4.77 14.50 10.27
CA THR A 84 -5.08 13.35 11.14
C THR A 84 -3.87 12.46 11.39
N HIS A 85 -2.81 12.59 10.59
CA HIS A 85 -1.64 11.70 10.56
C HIS A 85 -2.01 10.22 10.33
N LYS A 86 -3.13 9.98 9.67
CA LYS A 86 -3.62 8.64 9.34
C LYS A 86 -3.48 8.35 7.86
N LEU A 87 -3.18 7.09 7.56
CA LEU A 87 -3.04 6.56 6.21
C LEU A 87 -4.34 6.80 5.44
N SER A 88 -4.28 7.54 4.34
CA SER A 88 -5.40 7.83 3.44
C SER A 88 -5.40 6.94 2.20
N GLY A 89 -4.24 6.38 1.84
CA GLY A 89 -4.12 5.44 0.74
C GLY A 89 -2.69 4.96 0.52
N PHE A 90 -2.54 3.95 -0.31
CA PHE A 90 -1.24 3.48 -0.75
C PHE A 90 -1.27 2.92 -2.16
N VAL A 91 -0.08 2.86 -2.75
CA VAL A 91 0.23 2.14 -3.98
C VAL A 91 1.43 1.23 -3.72
N TRP A 92 1.33 -0.02 -4.14
CA TRP A 92 2.43 -0.98 -4.13
C TRP A 92 2.70 -1.50 -5.52
N LEU A 93 3.97 -1.40 -5.91
CA LEU A 93 4.56 -2.03 -7.08
C LEU A 93 5.38 -3.23 -6.58
N PRO A 94 4.87 -4.46 -6.75
CA PRO A 94 5.57 -5.65 -6.29
C PRO A 94 6.78 -5.94 -7.17
N LYS A 95 7.69 -6.76 -6.64
CA LYS A 95 8.83 -7.25 -7.40
C LYS A 95 8.36 -8.28 -8.42
N GLN A 96 8.67 -8.05 -9.70
CA GLN A 96 8.26 -8.98 -10.75
C GLN A 96 8.88 -10.37 -10.59
N GLY A 97 8.08 -11.41 -10.83
CA GLY A 97 8.52 -12.80 -10.83
C GLY A 97 8.51 -13.49 -9.45
N GLU A 98 8.07 -12.82 -8.38
CA GLU A 98 7.87 -13.46 -7.08
C GLU A 98 6.48 -14.08 -6.95
N LYS A 99 6.37 -15.20 -6.22
CA LYS A 99 5.11 -15.95 -6.03
C LYS A 99 4.01 -15.09 -5.41
N GLU A 100 4.37 -14.15 -4.54
CA GLU A 100 3.48 -13.21 -3.85
C GLU A 100 2.81 -12.17 -4.78
N THR A 101 3.00 -12.31 -6.10
CA THR A 101 2.46 -11.42 -7.12
C THR A 101 1.40 -12.08 -8.01
N SER A 102 0.91 -13.28 -7.67
CA SER A 102 -0.24 -13.85 -8.40
C SER A 102 -1.54 -13.13 -8.02
N LEU A 103 -2.45 -12.98 -8.99
CA LEU A 103 -3.76 -12.39 -8.73
C LEU A 103 -4.54 -13.15 -7.65
N GLU A 104 -4.47 -14.48 -7.68
CA GLU A 104 -5.19 -15.36 -6.78
C GLU A 104 -4.71 -15.18 -5.33
N ASP A 105 -3.39 -15.15 -5.10
CA ASP A 105 -2.83 -14.95 -3.77
C ASP A 105 -3.17 -13.55 -3.24
N VAL A 106 -3.13 -12.53 -4.10
CA VAL A 106 -3.51 -11.16 -3.72
C VAL A 106 -4.99 -11.08 -3.32
N LYS A 107 -5.90 -11.67 -4.11
CA LYS A 107 -7.33 -11.72 -3.79
C LYS A 107 -7.59 -12.50 -2.48
N GLN A 108 -6.77 -13.51 -2.18
CA GLN A 108 -6.86 -14.25 -0.91
C GLN A 108 -6.43 -13.44 0.32
N SER A 109 -5.61 -12.40 0.18
CA SER A 109 -5.34 -11.48 1.29
C SER A 109 -6.50 -10.50 1.54
N PHE A 110 -7.36 -10.30 0.54
CA PHE A 110 -8.55 -9.46 0.61
C PHE A 110 -9.84 -10.30 0.56
N ARG A 111 -9.96 -11.32 1.42
CA ARG A 111 -11.07 -12.31 1.37
C ARG A 111 -12.47 -11.71 1.47
N ASN A 112 -12.59 -10.54 2.10
CA ASN A 112 -13.86 -9.85 2.29
C ASN A 112 -14.19 -8.89 1.14
N SER A 113 -13.28 -8.76 0.16
CA SER A 113 -13.45 -7.88 -0.99
C SER A 113 -14.17 -8.57 -2.14
N HIS A 114 -14.99 -7.80 -2.84
CA HIS A 114 -15.73 -8.25 -4.00
C HIS A 114 -15.20 -7.57 -5.24
N PHE A 115 -14.27 -8.24 -5.92
CA PHE A 115 -13.60 -7.70 -7.09
C PHE A 115 -14.40 -7.91 -8.36
N GLU A 116 -14.56 -6.84 -9.12
CA GLU A 116 -15.04 -6.85 -10.50
C GLU A 116 -13.87 -6.68 -11.46
N GLU A 117 -13.81 -7.51 -12.49
CA GLU A 117 -12.83 -7.34 -13.57
C GLU A 117 -13.23 -6.15 -14.44
N ARG A 118 -12.25 -5.32 -14.76
CA ARG A 118 -12.36 -4.18 -15.67
C ARG A 118 -11.26 -4.27 -16.73
N ARG A 119 -11.66 -4.06 -17.98
CA ARG A 119 -10.76 -4.02 -19.13
C ARG A 119 -10.88 -2.66 -19.79
N VAL A 120 -9.76 -1.94 -19.82
CA VAL A 120 -9.68 -0.65 -20.50
C VAL A 120 -8.76 -0.80 -21.70
N PHE A 121 -9.27 -0.41 -22.87
CA PHE A 121 -8.50 -0.39 -24.11
C PHE A 121 -8.01 1.02 -24.37
N GLY A 122 -6.71 1.25 -24.15
CA GLY A 122 -6.05 2.47 -24.56
C GLY A 122 -5.96 2.55 -26.08
N LYS A 123 -6.51 3.61 -26.66
CA LYS A 123 -6.29 3.93 -28.08
C LYS A 123 -4.98 4.70 -28.23
N ASN A 124 -3.90 4.00 -28.56
CA ASN A 124 -2.74 4.60 -29.19
C ASN A 124 -2.77 4.21 -30.69
N PRO A 125 -2.55 5.15 -31.64
CA PRO A 125 -2.59 4.84 -33.07
C PRO A 125 -1.61 3.74 -33.52
N HIS A 126 -0.63 3.39 -32.69
CA HIS A 126 0.38 2.36 -33.00
C HIS A 126 0.28 1.09 -32.13
N MET A 127 -0.63 1.05 -31.15
CA MET A 127 -0.81 -0.10 -30.25
C MET A 127 -2.15 -0.06 -29.54
N ILE A 128 -2.80 -1.22 -29.42
CA ILE A 128 -3.93 -1.38 -28.50
C ILE A 128 -3.34 -1.87 -27.18
N LEU A 129 -3.37 -0.99 -26.16
CA LEU A 129 -2.99 -1.36 -24.80
C LEU A 129 -4.25 -1.84 -24.08
N GLU A 130 -4.34 -3.13 -23.83
CA GLU A 130 -5.35 -3.67 -22.92
C GLU A 130 -4.79 -3.61 -21.50
N VAL A 131 -5.48 -2.88 -20.63
CA VAL A 131 -5.22 -2.86 -19.19
C VAL A 131 -6.31 -3.66 -18.51
N VAL A 132 -5.92 -4.74 -17.83
CA VAL A 132 -6.81 -5.55 -17.01
C VAL A 132 -6.63 -5.17 -15.55
N SER A 133 -7.74 -4.93 -14.86
CA SER A 133 -7.72 -4.61 -13.43
C SER A 133 -8.89 -5.27 -12.71
N TYR A 134 -8.71 -5.55 -11.42
CA TYR A 134 -9.74 -6.06 -10.53
C TYR A 134 -10.01 -5.01 -9.46
N VAL A 135 -11.26 -4.55 -9.36
CA VAL A 135 -11.63 -3.40 -8.54
C VAL A 135 -12.71 -3.80 -7.54
N ASP A 136 -12.50 -3.47 -6.27
CA ASP A 136 -13.54 -3.43 -5.25
C ASP A 136 -13.76 -1.98 -4.84
N ASN A 137 -14.83 -1.38 -5.37
CA ASN A 137 -15.18 0.02 -5.10
C ASN A 137 -15.58 0.27 -3.64
N LYS A 138 -16.11 -0.75 -2.95
CA LYS A 138 -16.58 -0.62 -1.57
C LYS A 138 -15.40 -0.60 -0.59
N SER A 139 -14.37 -1.39 -0.89
CA SER A 139 -13.14 -1.43 -0.09
C SER A 139 -12.07 -0.44 -0.58
N GLY A 140 -12.28 0.18 -1.75
CA GLY A 140 -11.34 1.13 -2.35
C GLY A 140 -10.08 0.47 -2.93
N ILE A 141 -10.13 -0.83 -3.24
CA ILE A 141 -8.97 -1.62 -3.67
C ILE A 141 -8.97 -1.79 -5.19
N THR A 142 -7.82 -1.61 -5.81
CA THR A 142 -7.58 -1.90 -7.23
C THR A 142 -6.33 -2.76 -7.37
N ILE A 143 -6.43 -3.84 -8.14
CA ILE A 143 -5.32 -4.71 -8.51
C ILE A 143 -5.14 -4.61 -10.02
N LYS A 144 -3.99 -4.14 -10.49
CA LYS A 144 -3.63 -4.07 -11.90
C LYS A 144 -2.77 -5.26 -12.28
N LEU A 145 -3.03 -5.86 -13.43
CA LEU A 145 -2.24 -6.97 -13.95
C LEU A 145 -1.22 -6.50 -14.99
N ASN A 146 -0.10 -7.22 -15.06
CA ASN A 146 0.81 -7.14 -16.19
C ASN A 146 0.14 -7.66 -17.47
N SER A 147 0.81 -7.46 -18.60
CA SER A 147 0.34 -7.91 -19.92
C SER A 147 0.19 -9.43 -20.05
N ASP A 148 0.78 -10.21 -19.14
CA ASP A 148 0.59 -11.67 -19.09
C ASP A 148 -0.80 -12.09 -18.57
N GLY A 149 -1.57 -11.15 -17.99
CA GLY A 149 -2.89 -11.37 -17.42
C GLY A 149 -2.90 -12.27 -16.17
N LYS A 150 -1.75 -12.52 -15.54
CA LYS A 150 -1.62 -13.42 -14.38
C LYS A 150 -0.85 -12.82 -13.23
N SER A 151 0.20 -12.05 -13.52
CA SER A 151 1.00 -11.40 -12.50
C SER A 151 0.49 -9.98 -12.22
N VAL A 152 0.56 -9.59 -10.97
CA VAL A 152 0.17 -8.27 -10.49
C VAL A 152 1.26 -7.27 -10.86
N GLU A 153 0.88 -6.24 -11.60
CA GLU A 153 1.73 -5.08 -11.87
C GLU A 153 1.71 -4.12 -10.68
N ALA A 154 0.54 -3.96 -10.06
CA ALA A 154 0.38 -3.05 -8.94
C ALA A 154 -0.88 -3.31 -8.12
N ILE A 155 -0.85 -2.86 -6.86
CA ILE A 155 -2.00 -2.83 -5.97
C ILE A 155 -2.15 -1.41 -5.44
N ALA A 156 -3.38 -0.92 -5.40
CA ALA A 156 -3.69 0.38 -4.83
C ALA A 156 -4.90 0.28 -3.89
N MET A 157 -4.87 1.02 -2.80
CA MET A 157 -5.96 1.12 -1.83
C MET A 157 -6.13 2.57 -1.39
N TYR A 158 -7.37 3.03 -1.29
CA TYR A 158 -7.68 4.41 -0.93
C TYR A 158 -8.92 4.50 -0.04
N ASP A 159 -9.04 5.60 0.69
CA ASP A 159 -10.26 5.94 1.41
C ASP A 159 -11.40 6.21 0.41
N VAL A 160 -12.47 5.42 0.50
CA VAL A 160 -13.64 5.56 -0.36
C VAL A 160 -14.42 6.86 -0.06
N GLY A 161 -14.28 7.41 1.15
CA GLY A 161 -14.84 8.70 1.55
C GLY A 161 -14.03 9.92 1.09
N ASN A 162 -12.74 9.73 0.80
CA ASN A 162 -11.81 10.76 0.34
C ASN A 162 -11.18 10.34 -1.01
N ARG A 163 -12.04 9.97 -1.97
CA ARG A 163 -11.59 9.83 -3.37
C ARG A 163 -10.94 11.15 -3.76
N LEU A 164 -9.63 11.13 -4.03
CA LEU A 164 -8.99 12.24 -4.71
C LEU A 164 -9.79 12.55 -5.98
N PRO A 165 -10.06 13.82 -6.29
CA PRO A 165 -10.94 14.20 -7.39
C PRO A 165 -10.44 13.54 -8.67
N THR A 166 -11.20 12.56 -9.15
CA THR A 166 -11.07 12.08 -10.51
C THR A 166 -11.45 13.26 -11.40
N SER A 167 -10.52 13.69 -12.27
CA SER A 167 -10.84 14.63 -13.35
C SER A 167 -12.17 14.21 -13.98
N ASP A 168 -13.14 15.13 -14.00
CA ASP A 168 -14.56 14.99 -14.40
C ASP A 168 -14.79 14.59 -15.89
N ASN A 169 -13.96 13.69 -16.42
CA ASN A 169 -14.15 13.13 -17.75
C ASN A 169 -14.75 11.73 -17.64
N LYS A 170 -15.95 11.57 -18.20
CA LYS A 170 -16.75 10.34 -18.29
C LYS A 170 -16.10 9.20 -19.12
N ASN A 171 -14.79 9.21 -19.29
CA ASN A 171 -14.02 8.09 -19.82
C ASN A 171 -13.09 7.61 -18.70
N GLU A 172 -13.48 6.49 -18.11
CA GLU A 172 -12.85 5.80 -16.97
C GLU A 172 -11.32 5.94 -16.91
N GLN A 173 -10.87 6.95 -16.17
CA GLN A 173 -9.51 7.06 -15.68
C GLN A 173 -9.54 6.50 -14.26
N ILE A 174 -8.85 5.38 -14.07
CA ILE A 174 -8.62 4.74 -12.77
C ILE A 174 -8.21 5.84 -11.77
N PRO A 175 -8.64 5.79 -10.48
CA PRO A 175 -8.33 6.83 -9.48
C PRO A 175 -6.84 7.14 -9.31
N TYR A 176 -5.95 6.34 -9.91
CA TYR A 176 -4.57 6.70 -10.24
C TYR A 176 -4.25 6.15 -11.63
N THR A 177 -3.81 7.01 -12.56
CA THR A 177 -3.06 6.55 -13.72
C THR A 177 -1.68 6.18 -13.21
N PHE A 178 -1.32 4.90 -13.23
CA PHE A 178 0.03 4.37 -12.94
C PHE A 178 1.17 4.99 -13.78
N GLY A 179 0.88 6.01 -14.61
CA GLY A 179 1.81 6.66 -15.55
C GLY A 179 2.26 8.07 -15.17
N ASP A 180 1.74 8.70 -14.11
CA ASP A 180 2.16 10.06 -13.74
C ASP A 180 3.48 10.10 -12.95
N GLU A 181 3.95 8.97 -12.39
CA GLU A 181 5.27 8.87 -11.74
C GLU A 181 6.45 8.75 -12.72
N LEU A 182 6.21 8.46 -14.01
CA LEU A 182 7.27 8.36 -15.03
C LEU A 182 7.57 9.68 -15.75
N LYS A 183 6.88 10.77 -15.43
CA LYS A 183 7.10 12.09 -16.05
C LYS A 183 7.94 13.07 -15.21
N ALA A 184 8.31 12.71 -13.98
CA ALA A 184 9.08 13.58 -13.09
C ALA A 184 10.62 13.41 -13.19
N SER A 185 11.11 12.60 -14.12
CA SER A 185 12.55 12.49 -14.43
C SER A 185 12.79 12.91 -15.88
N LYS A 186 12.88 14.22 -16.11
CA LYS A 186 13.62 14.80 -17.23
C LYS A 186 14.66 15.74 -16.67
#